data_AF-A0A1C3J0M3-F1
#
_entry.id   AF-A0A1C3J0M3-F1
#
_cell.length_a   1.000
_cell.length_b   1.000
_cell.length_c   1.000
_cell.angle_alpha   90.00
_cell.angle_beta   90.00
_cell.angle_gamma   90.00
#
_symmetry.space_group_name_H-M   'P 1'
#
loop_
_entity.id
_entity.type
_entity.pdbx_description
1 polymer ?
#
loop_
_entity_poly.entity_id
_entity_poly.type
_entity_poly.pdbx_seq_one_letter_code
_entity_poly.pdbx_strand_id
1 'polypeptide(L)'
;MKKSLIVLALVTTSCFAVDDEDPCNVEGGGVTAGYLCVEEKMKVANIDLNKTYQEAIMRIVEEEAELQKIEFHIDLEEPFRRAQQAWLKYRDADCEFIGQAYTPSVWAGVQIEECKLRMILERIEYFEGTYSVPD
;
A
#
# COMPACT_ATOMS: atom_id res chain seq x y z
N MET A 1 44.34 -45.56 24.28
CA MET A 1 44.51 -44.08 24.36
C MET A 1 44.55 -43.53 22.94
N LYS A 2 43.49 -42.88 22.46
CA LYS A 2 43.49 -42.23 21.14
C LYS A 2 42.92 -40.82 21.35
N LYS A 3 43.81 -39.82 21.30
CA LYS A 3 43.47 -38.40 21.47
C LYS A 3 42.81 -37.94 20.17
N SER A 4 41.52 -37.61 20.22
CA SER A 4 40.85 -36.90 19.13
C SER A 4 41.03 -35.39 19.36
N LEU A 5 41.75 -34.74 18.45
CA LEU A 5 41.85 -33.28 18.35
C LEU A 5 40.56 -32.74 17.73
N ILE A 6 39.79 -31.97 18.50
CA ILE A 6 38.63 -31.22 18.00
C ILE A 6 39.16 -29.87 17.51
N VAL A 7 39.11 -29.65 16.19
CA VAL A 7 39.39 -28.36 15.56
C VAL A 7 38.09 -27.55 15.58
N LEU A 8 38.06 -26.49 16.38
CA LEU A 8 36.94 -25.54 16.45
C LEU A 8 37.07 -24.56 15.27
N ALA A 9 36.26 -24.75 14.23
CA ALA A 9 36.18 -23.81 13.12
C ALA A 9 35.35 -22.59 13.54
N LEU A 10 36.00 -21.43 13.67
CA LEU A 10 35.37 -20.15 13.94
C LEU A 10 34.70 -19.66 12.64
N VAL A 11 33.38 -19.80 12.55
CA VAL A 11 32.59 -19.22 11.45
C VAL A 11 32.36 -17.76 11.80
N THR A 12 33.14 -16.86 11.21
CA THR A 12 32.90 -15.42 11.27
C THR A 12 31.73 -15.09 10.35
N THR A 13 30.55 -14.93 10.93
CA THR A 13 29.38 -14.38 10.24
C THR A 13 29.66 -12.90 9.97
N SER A 14 29.97 -12.54 8.72
CA SER A 14 30.00 -11.14 8.30
C SER A 14 28.57 -10.61 8.33
N CYS A 15 28.22 -9.86 9.39
CA CYS A 15 27.07 -8.97 9.32
C CYS A 15 27.40 -7.88 8.31
N PHE A 16 26.80 -7.94 7.12
CA PHE A 16 26.65 -6.75 6.30
C PHE A 16 25.68 -5.83 7.04
N ALA A 17 26.19 -4.77 7.64
CA ALA A 17 25.35 -3.66 8.07
C ALA A 17 24.81 -3.00 6.80
N VAL A 18 23.51 -3.18 6.56
CA VAL A 18 22.78 -2.37 5.59
C VAL A 18 22.67 -1.00 6.23
N ASP A 19 23.29 0.00 5.61
CA ASP A 19 23.16 1.39 6.05
C ASP A 19 21.69 1.78 5.88
N ASP A 20 21.02 2.04 6.99
CA ASP A 20 19.58 2.35 7.10
C ASP A 20 19.36 3.84 6.81
N GLU A 21 19.90 4.32 5.68
CA GLU A 21 19.63 5.68 5.24
C GLU A 21 18.19 5.78 4.72
N ASP A 22 17.44 6.78 5.20
CA ASP A 22 16.09 7.07 4.74
C ASP A 22 16.12 7.30 3.21
N PRO A 23 15.51 6.40 2.42
CA PRO A 23 15.54 6.50 0.96
C PRO A 23 14.83 7.75 0.44
N CYS A 24 14.01 8.41 1.28
CA CYS A 24 13.36 9.68 0.98
C CYS A 24 14.24 10.91 1.24
N ASN A 25 15.38 10.76 1.91
CA ASN A 25 16.24 11.87 2.32
C ASN A 25 17.71 11.70 1.89
N VAL A 26 17.92 11.18 0.68
CA VAL A 26 19.25 10.96 0.10
C VAL A 26 19.79 12.26 -0.51
N GLU A 27 20.99 12.70 -0.08
CA GLU A 27 21.65 13.89 -0.61
C GLU A 27 21.99 13.73 -2.10
N GLY A 28 21.58 14.68 -2.94
CA GLY A 28 21.71 14.62 -4.41
C GLY A 28 20.65 13.79 -5.13
N GLY A 29 19.93 12.92 -4.41
CA GLY A 29 18.81 12.12 -4.92
C GLY A 29 19.18 11.22 -6.11
N GLY A 30 18.15 10.76 -6.82
CA GLY A 30 18.30 9.94 -8.02
C GLY A 30 17.08 9.04 -8.25
N VAL A 31 16.97 8.48 -9.46
CA VAL A 31 15.82 7.64 -9.84
C VAL A 31 15.65 6.47 -8.86
N THR A 32 16.74 5.82 -8.48
CA THR A 32 16.73 4.70 -7.51
C THR A 32 16.24 5.13 -6.14
N ALA A 33 16.74 6.25 -5.60
CA ALA A 33 16.29 6.78 -4.32
C ALA A 33 14.80 7.16 -4.37
N GLY A 34 14.35 7.78 -5.47
CA GLY A 34 12.93 8.08 -5.70
C GLY A 34 12.05 6.83 -5.68
N TYR A 35 12.47 5.75 -6.35
CA TYR A 35 11.75 4.48 -6.32
C TYR A 35 11.68 3.87 -4.92
N LEU A 36 12.79 3.83 -4.19
CA LEU A 36 12.82 3.27 -2.84
C LEU A 36 11.95 4.10 -1.87
N CYS A 37 11.97 5.43 -2.01
CA CYS A 37 11.13 6.31 -1.20
C CYS A 37 9.64 6.07 -1.44
N VAL A 38 9.21 6.02 -2.72
CA VAL A 38 7.79 5.79 -3.02
C VAL A 38 7.36 4.38 -2.63
N GLU A 39 8.22 3.37 -2.78
CA GLU A 39 7.97 2.00 -2.33
C GLU A 39 7.70 1.94 -0.82
N GLU A 40 8.51 2.63 -0.01
CA GLU A 40 8.33 2.65 1.45
C GLU A 40 7.01 3.32 1.84
N LYS A 41 6.68 4.47 1.24
CA LYS A 41 5.40 5.15 1.44
C LYS A 41 4.21 4.28 1.00
N MET A 42 4.36 3.55 -0.10
CA MET A 42 3.34 2.63 -0.61
C MET A 42 3.07 1.47 0.34
N LYS A 43 4.06 0.95 1.07
CA LYS A 43 3.82 -0.12 2.07
C LYS A 43 2.83 0.34 3.13
N VAL A 44 3.07 1.51 3.73
CA VAL A 44 2.19 2.10 4.75
C VAL A 44 0.81 2.39 4.16
N ALA A 45 0.76 3.09 3.02
CA ALA A 45 -0.50 3.49 2.39
C ALA A 45 -1.37 2.29 1.97
N ASN A 46 -0.79 1.18 1.50
CA ASN A 46 -1.57 -0.02 1.17
C ASN A 46 -2.14 -0.72 2.41
N ILE A 47 -1.42 -0.72 3.53
CA ILE A 47 -1.93 -1.23 4.81
C ILE A 47 -3.14 -0.40 5.24
N ASP A 48 -3.02 0.92 5.20
CA ASP A 48 -4.08 1.84 5.60
C ASP A 48 -5.29 1.78 4.66
N LEU A 49 -5.07 1.63 3.35
CA LEU A 49 -6.15 1.43 2.39
C LEU A 49 -6.93 0.14 2.67
N ASN A 50 -6.23 -0.96 2.97
CA ASN A 50 -6.92 -2.20 3.30
C ASN A 50 -7.67 -2.06 4.62
N LYS A 51 -7.08 -1.43 5.63
CA LYS A 51 -7.73 -1.19 6.92
C LYS A 51 -9.03 -0.41 6.75
N THR A 52 -8.97 0.76 6.13
CA THR A 52 -10.14 1.63 5.91
C THR A 52 -11.20 0.99 5.01
N TYR A 53 -10.78 0.16 4.04
CA TYR A 53 -11.71 -0.65 3.25
C TYR A 53 -12.47 -1.68 4.11
N GLN A 54 -11.80 -2.37 5.04
CA GLN A 54 -12.48 -3.33 5.93
C GLN A 54 -13.45 -2.60 6.88
N GLU A 55 -13.06 -1.44 7.41
CA GLU A 55 -13.93 -0.61 8.25
C GLU A 55 -15.17 -0.15 7.47
N ALA A 56 -15.02 0.24 6.21
CA ALA A 56 -16.14 0.58 5.33
C ALA A 56 -17.09 -0.60 5.11
N ILE A 57 -16.57 -1.80 4.84
CA ILE A 57 -17.38 -3.03 4.72
C ILE A 57 -18.15 -3.29 6.02
N MET A 58 -17.50 -3.19 7.17
CA MET A 58 -18.13 -3.45 8.47
C MET A 58 -19.35 -2.54 8.67
N ARG A 59 -19.23 -1.25 8.39
CA ARG A 59 -20.37 -0.34 8.54
C ARG A 59 -21.47 -0.59 7.51
N ILE A 60 -21.11 -0.91 6.26
CA ILE A 60 -22.11 -1.25 5.25
C ILE A 60 -22.98 -2.42 5.73
N VAL A 61 -22.33 -3.47 6.26
CA VAL A 61 -23.04 -4.65 6.78
C VAL A 61 -23.87 -4.31 8.02
N GLU A 62 -23.38 -3.42 8.89
CA GLU A 62 -24.15 -2.93 10.04
C GLU A 62 -25.40 -2.16 9.60
N GLU A 63 -25.27 -1.28 8.60
CA GLU A 63 -26.39 -0.52 8.04
C GLU A 63 -27.43 -1.42 7.36
N GLU A 64 -26.98 -2.41 6.59
CA GLU A 64 -27.85 -3.45 6.02
C GLU A 64 -28.63 -4.20 7.11
N ALA A 65 -27.97 -4.55 8.21
CA ALA A 65 -28.61 -5.23 9.34
C ALA A 65 -29.66 -4.36 10.02
N GLU A 66 -29.44 -3.05 10.18
CA GLU A 66 -30.45 -2.12 10.71
C GLU A 66 -31.65 -1.99 9.77
N LEU A 67 -31.42 -1.90 8.46
CA LEU A 67 -32.48 -1.86 7.46
C LEU A 67 -33.30 -3.14 7.44
N GLN A 68 -32.67 -4.29 7.64
CA GLN A 68 -33.36 -5.57 7.71
C GLN A 68 -34.36 -5.63 8.87
N LYS A 69 -34.10 -4.95 10.00
CA LYS A 69 -35.02 -4.91 11.15
C LYS A 69 -36.36 -4.24 10.84
N ILE A 70 -36.40 -3.39 9.80
CA ILE A 70 -37.62 -2.73 9.32
C ILE A 70 -38.14 -3.38 8.03
N GLU A 71 -37.80 -4.65 7.79
CA GLU A 71 -38.20 -5.46 6.62
C GLU A 71 -37.75 -4.85 5.28
N PHE A 72 -36.68 -4.04 5.29
CA PHE A 72 -36.04 -3.53 4.08
C PHE A 72 -34.77 -4.32 3.78
N HIS A 73 -34.82 -5.13 2.72
CA HIS A 73 -33.69 -5.96 2.29
C HIS A 73 -32.94 -5.30 1.14
N ILE A 74 -31.65 -5.07 1.34
CA ILE A 74 -30.74 -4.51 0.33
C ILE A 74 -29.36 -5.18 0.45
N ASP A 75 -28.67 -5.32 -0.68
CA ASP A 75 -27.26 -5.74 -0.74
C ASP A 75 -26.44 -4.56 -1.28
N LEU A 76 -25.65 -3.97 -0.39
CA LEU A 76 -24.74 -2.85 -0.60
C LEU A 76 -23.28 -3.32 -0.56
N GLU A 77 -22.96 -4.37 0.21
CA GLU A 77 -21.61 -4.92 0.34
C GLU A 77 -21.06 -5.34 -1.03
N GLU A 78 -21.79 -6.15 -1.78
CA GLU A 78 -21.30 -6.70 -3.04
C GLU A 78 -21.06 -5.62 -4.11
N PRO A 79 -21.98 -4.65 -4.33
CA PRO A 79 -21.71 -3.48 -5.14
C PRO A 79 -20.47 -2.68 -4.70
N PHE A 80 -20.28 -2.48 -3.40
CA PHE A 80 -19.12 -1.75 -2.87
C PHE A 80 -17.80 -2.49 -3.15
N ARG A 81 -17.76 -3.82 -2.97
CA ARG A 81 -16.61 -4.66 -3.32
C ARG A 81 -16.25 -4.53 -4.80
N ARG A 82 -17.24 -4.61 -5.69
CA ARG A 82 -17.03 -4.41 -7.13
C ARG A 82 -16.51 -3.01 -7.46
N ALA A 83 -17.06 -1.98 -6.81
CA ALA A 83 -16.61 -0.60 -7.00
C ALA A 83 -15.13 -0.45 -6.62
N GLN A 84 -14.69 -1.04 -5.51
CA GLN A 84 -13.29 -1.00 -5.12
C GLN A 84 -12.38 -1.77 -6.08
N GLN A 85 -12.81 -2.93 -6.58
CA GLN A 85 -12.05 -3.68 -7.59
C GLN A 85 -11.92 -2.90 -8.91
N ALA A 86 -12.97 -2.22 -9.34
CA ALA A 86 -12.94 -1.37 -10.53
C ALA A 86 -12.02 -0.17 -10.33
N TRP A 87 -12.05 0.44 -9.14
CA TRP A 87 -11.17 1.55 -8.78
C TRP A 87 -9.69 1.17 -8.83
N LEU A 88 -9.30 -0.03 -8.37
CA LEU A 88 -7.91 -0.50 -8.48
C LEU A 88 -7.44 -0.57 -9.94
N LYS A 89 -8.29 -1.08 -10.84
CA LYS A 89 -7.98 -1.14 -12.28
C LYS A 89 -7.88 0.25 -12.89
N TYR A 90 -8.78 1.15 -12.50
CA TYR A 90 -8.75 2.55 -12.93
C TYR A 90 -7.45 3.24 -12.50
N ARG A 91 -7.07 3.11 -11.22
CA ARG A 91 -5.81 3.65 -10.68
C ARG A 91 -4.61 3.18 -11.49
N ASP A 92 -4.51 1.89 -11.74
CA ASP A 92 -3.35 1.33 -12.42
C ASP A 92 -3.27 1.83 -13.89
N ALA A 93 -4.41 1.87 -14.59
CA ALA A 93 -4.46 2.34 -15.97
C ALA A 93 -4.21 3.86 -16.09
N ASP A 94 -4.79 4.66 -15.19
CA ASP A 94 -4.62 6.12 -15.19
C ASP A 94 -3.17 6.50 -14.87
N CYS A 95 -2.57 5.85 -13.88
CA CYS A 95 -1.18 6.11 -13.51
C CYS A 95 -0.19 5.65 -14.58
N GLU A 96 -0.46 4.55 -15.29
CA GLU A 96 0.34 4.17 -16.47
C GLU A 96 0.28 5.24 -17.56
N PHE A 97 -0.92 5.74 -17.87
CA PHE A 97 -1.08 6.84 -18.83
C PHE A 97 -0.34 8.10 -18.39
N ILE A 98 -0.47 8.52 -17.14
CA ILE A 98 0.22 9.70 -16.59
C ILE A 98 1.74 9.55 -16.70
N GLY A 99 2.28 8.39 -16.31
CA GLY A 99 3.71 8.12 -16.41
C GLY A 99 4.23 8.26 -17.85
N GLN A 100 3.50 7.74 -18.82
CA GLN A 100 3.85 7.81 -20.24
C GLN A 100 3.65 9.23 -20.84
N ALA A 101 2.57 9.92 -20.46
CA ALA A 101 2.17 11.19 -21.05
C ALA A 101 3.05 12.36 -20.59
N TYR A 102 3.43 12.39 -19.32
CA TYR A 102 4.14 13.53 -18.73
C TYR A 102 5.65 13.35 -18.66
N THR A 103 6.15 12.10 -18.68
CA THR A 103 7.57 11.82 -18.41
C THR A 103 8.12 10.73 -19.33
N PRO A 104 8.46 11.02 -20.60
CA PRO A 104 9.22 10.10 -21.45
C PRO A 104 10.70 10.08 -21.02
N SER A 105 10.98 9.66 -19.78
CA SER A 105 12.33 9.60 -19.20
C SER A 105 12.48 8.40 -18.26
N VAL A 106 13.70 8.22 -17.73
CA VAL A 106 13.99 7.21 -16.69
C VAL A 106 13.18 7.38 -15.40
N TRP A 107 12.55 8.54 -15.20
CA TRP A 107 11.66 8.81 -14.07
C TRP A 107 10.22 8.33 -14.27
N ALA A 108 9.87 7.81 -15.46
CA ALA A 108 8.49 7.44 -15.79
C ALA A 108 7.86 6.54 -14.72
N GLY A 109 8.56 5.49 -14.27
CA GLY A 109 7.96 4.60 -13.28
C GLY A 109 7.98 5.14 -11.84
N VAL A 110 8.86 6.09 -11.48
CA VAL A 110 8.71 6.80 -10.20
C VAL A 110 7.40 7.59 -10.22
N GLN A 111 7.11 8.27 -11.33
CA GLN A 111 5.87 9.04 -11.52
C GLN A 111 4.62 8.15 -11.53
N ILE A 112 4.71 6.94 -12.09
CA ILE A 112 3.62 5.95 -12.01
C ILE A 112 3.33 5.59 -10.55
N GLU A 113 4.36 5.28 -9.77
CA GLU A 113 4.18 4.90 -8.36
C GLU A 113 3.74 6.08 -7.49
N GLU A 114 4.24 7.30 -7.73
CA GLU A 114 3.78 8.50 -7.04
C GLU A 114 2.32 8.82 -7.33
N CYS A 115 1.88 8.62 -8.58
CA CYS A 115 0.47 8.71 -8.95
C CYS A 115 -0.38 7.71 -8.17
N LYS A 116 0.04 6.44 -8.09
CA LYS A 116 -0.69 5.40 -7.34
C LYS A 116 -0.76 5.76 -5.86
N LEU A 117 0.35 6.20 -5.28
CA LEU A 117 0.40 6.63 -3.88
C LEU A 117 -0.62 7.74 -3.60
N ARG A 118 -0.63 8.80 -4.41
CA ARG A 118 -1.59 9.90 -4.28
C ARG A 118 -3.02 9.39 -4.33
N MET A 119 -3.36 8.56 -5.31
CA MET A 119 -4.71 8.01 -5.45
C MET A 119 -5.10 7.12 -4.27
N ILE A 120 -4.16 6.35 -3.71
CA ILE A 120 -4.40 5.56 -2.50
C ILE A 120 -4.75 6.46 -1.32
N LEU A 121 -3.98 7.54 -1.11
CA LEU A 121 -4.24 8.50 -0.03
C LEU A 121 -5.62 9.17 -0.20
N GLU A 122 -5.98 9.60 -1.41
CA GLU A 122 -7.30 10.14 -1.73
C GLU A 122 -8.42 9.11 -1.47
N ARG A 123 -8.16 7.82 -1.72
CA ARG A 123 -9.13 6.74 -1.49
C ARG A 123 -9.31 6.43 -0.01
N ILE A 124 -8.23 6.50 0.77
CA ILE A 124 -8.26 6.42 2.23
C ILE A 124 -9.12 7.56 2.77
N GLU A 125 -8.87 8.81 2.36
CA GLU A 125 -9.67 9.97 2.79
C GLU A 125 -11.15 9.82 2.41
N TYR A 126 -11.44 9.32 1.21
CA TYR A 126 -12.81 9.01 0.80
C TYR A 126 -13.47 7.98 1.72
N PHE A 127 -12.74 6.92 2.08
CA PHE A 127 -13.24 5.92 3.01
C PHE A 127 -13.41 6.49 4.41
N GLU A 128 -12.47 7.24 4.96
CA GLU A 128 -12.62 7.85 6.28
C GLU A 128 -13.77 8.86 6.32
N GLY A 129 -13.90 9.73 5.31
CA GLY A 129 -14.92 10.78 5.29
C GLY A 129 -16.35 10.29 4.99
N THR A 130 -16.48 9.23 4.17
CA THR A 130 -17.79 8.64 3.86
C THR A 130 -18.13 7.52 4.84
N TYR A 131 -17.09 6.87 5.38
CA TYR A 131 -17.16 5.64 6.13
C TYR A 131 -16.64 5.66 7.58
N SER A 132 -16.48 6.85 8.18
CA SER A 132 -16.20 6.98 9.61
C SER A 132 -17.31 6.39 10.49
N VAL A 133 -16.92 5.72 11.57
CA VAL A 133 -17.81 5.41 12.69
C VAL A 133 -18.09 6.74 13.43
N PRO A 134 -19.35 7.13 13.65
CA PRO A 134 -19.64 8.25 14.55
C PRO A 134 -19.18 7.89 15.98
N ASP A 135 -18.44 8.79 16.62
CA ASP A 135 -18.05 8.68 18.04
C ASP A 135 -19.27 8.47 18.97
#